data_AF-A0A2U2EGF2-F1
#
_entry.id   AF-A0A2U2EGF2-F1
#
_cell.length_a   1.000
_cell.length_b   1.000
_cell.length_c   1.000
_cell.angle_alpha   90.00
_cell.angle_beta   90.00
_cell.angle_gamma   90.00
#
_symmetry.space_group_name_H-M   'P 1'
#
loop_
_entity.id
_entity.type
_entity.pdbx_description
1 polymer ?
#
loop_
_entity_poly.entity_id
_entity_poly.type
_entity_poly.pdbx_seq_one_letter_code
_entity_poly.pdbx_strand_id
1 'polypeptide(L)'
;MRAKQMEQIINYRDIPTDKKPGILNALEQIGFIPAYGGVKTMQRIMEKSIPGSGPQFYFVFREDKLIGYNFLIGDTKRYKAFPWLAISNADEQKMVVCEKMMGMQVAFFKKLGMQDIADHCVRLMEDYRKEIGKRKESDSR
;
A
#
# COMPACT_ATOMS: atom_id res chain seq x y z
N MET A 1 -19.78 -18.60 16.66
CA MET A 1 -18.47 -17.91 16.54
C MET A 1 -18.36 -17.33 15.13
N ARG A 2 -18.22 -16.01 14.96
CA ARG A 2 -17.86 -15.44 13.65
C ARG A 2 -16.42 -15.84 13.36
N ALA A 3 -16.16 -16.43 12.20
CA ALA A 3 -14.80 -16.65 11.73
C ALA A 3 -14.05 -15.30 11.75
N LYS A 4 -12.83 -15.30 12.28
CA LYS A 4 -11.96 -14.12 12.28
C LYS A 4 -11.73 -13.74 10.81
N GLN A 5 -12.28 -12.61 10.37
CA GLN A 5 -12.07 -12.12 9.00
C GLN A 5 -10.58 -11.92 8.79
N MET A 6 -9.98 -12.62 7.84
CA MET A 6 -8.55 -12.61 7.61
C MET A 6 -8.21 -11.59 6.52
N GLU A 7 -7.56 -10.50 6.90
CA GLU A 7 -6.99 -9.57 5.94
C GLU A 7 -5.76 -10.16 5.25
N GLN A 8 -5.70 -10.03 3.93
CA GLN A 8 -4.60 -10.49 3.09
C GLN A 8 -3.92 -9.30 2.43
N ILE A 9 -2.59 -9.33 2.38
CA ILE A 9 -1.79 -8.34 1.66
C ILE A 9 -1.15 -9.08 0.48
N ILE A 10 -1.51 -8.69 -0.74
CA ILE A 10 -1.09 -9.35 -1.98
C ILE A 10 -0.34 -8.35 -2.84
N ASN A 11 0.81 -8.73 -3.39
CA ASN A 11 1.52 -7.91 -4.35
C ASN A 11 0.81 -7.95 -5.71
N TYR A 12 0.80 -6.84 -6.45
CA TYR A 12 0.25 -6.74 -7.79
C TYR A 12 0.65 -7.89 -8.73
N ARG A 13 1.90 -8.32 -8.63
CA ARG A 13 2.46 -9.39 -9.47
C ARG A 13 1.79 -10.75 -9.23
N ASP A 14 1.29 -10.96 -8.03
CA ASP A 14 0.67 -12.22 -7.61
C ASP A 14 -0.86 -12.19 -7.83
N ILE A 15 -1.41 -11.06 -8.28
CA ILE A 15 -2.83 -10.93 -8.63
C ILE A 15 -3.07 -11.60 -10.00
N PRO A 16 -4.09 -12.47 -10.14
CA PRO A 16 -4.48 -13.04 -11.42
C PRO A 16 -4.76 -11.97 -12.49
N THR A 17 -4.26 -12.17 -13.71
CA THR A 17 -4.29 -11.16 -14.78
C THR A 17 -5.70 -10.65 -15.10
N ASP A 18 -6.68 -11.54 -15.09
CA ASP A 18 -8.10 -11.25 -15.31
C ASP A 18 -8.72 -10.37 -14.21
N LYS A 19 -8.18 -10.43 -12.98
CA LYS A 19 -8.67 -9.63 -11.84
C LYS A 19 -8.06 -8.24 -11.77
N LYS A 20 -6.87 -8.02 -12.36
CA LYS A 20 -6.12 -6.76 -12.25
C LYS A 20 -6.94 -5.52 -12.65
N PRO A 21 -7.65 -5.49 -13.80
CA PRO A 21 -8.41 -4.29 -14.18
C PRO A 21 -9.49 -3.91 -13.16
N GLY A 22 -10.22 -4.90 -12.64
CA GLY A 22 -11.26 -4.68 -11.63
C GLY A 22 -10.69 -4.09 -10.33
N ILE A 23 -9.57 -4.65 -9.87
CA ILE A 23 -8.89 -4.18 -8.65
C ILE A 23 -8.35 -2.75 -8.83
N LEU A 24 -7.76 -2.43 -9.98
CA LEU A 24 -7.25 -1.09 -10.24
C LEU A 24 -8.36 -0.03 -10.35
N ASN A 25 -9.51 -0.40 -10.93
CA ASN A 25 -10.67 0.49 -10.98
C ASN A 25 -11.28 0.70 -9.58
N ALA A 26 -11.18 -0.28 -8.68
CA ALA A 26 -11.71 -0.17 -7.32
C ALA A 26 -10.88 0.75 -6.40
N LEU A 27 -9.66 1.13 -6.80
CA LEU A 27 -8.81 2.03 -6.01
C LEU A 27 -9.46 3.41 -5.76
N GLU A 28 -10.19 3.93 -6.74
CA GLU A 28 -10.89 5.21 -6.61
C GLU A 28 -11.95 5.17 -5.49
N GLN A 29 -12.65 4.04 -5.35
CA GLN A 29 -13.67 3.85 -4.31
C GLN A 29 -13.08 3.85 -2.89
N ILE A 30 -11.78 3.63 -2.76
CA ILE A 30 -11.05 3.71 -1.49
C ILE A 30 -10.13 4.93 -1.41
N GLY A 31 -10.37 5.94 -2.27
CA GLY A 31 -9.74 7.25 -2.16
C GLY A 31 -8.41 7.41 -2.90
N PHE A 32 -8.03 6.46 -3.76
CA PHE A 32 -6.79 6.58 -4.53
C PHE A 32 -7.04 6.90 -6.01
N ILE A 33 -6.50 8.03 -6.45
CA ILE A 33 -6.53 8.48 -7.84
C ILE A 33 -5.08 8.78 -8.28
N PRO A 34 -4.61 8.28 -9.44
CA PRO A 34 -3.26 8.58 -9.91
C PRO A 34 -3.06 10.07 -10.16
N ALA A 35 -1.89 10.60 -9.81
CA ALA A 35 -1.58 12.01 -10.02
C ALA A 35 -1.33 12.35 -11.51
N TYR A 36 -0.95 11.35 -12.31
CA TYR A 36 -0.72 11.50 -13.74
C TYR A 36 -1.21 10.28 -14.53
N GLY A 37 -1.91 10.55 -15.63
CA GLY A 37 -2.53 9.53 -16.46
C GLY A 37 -3.80 8.95 -15.83
N GLY A 38 -4.07 7.67 -16.09
CA GLY A 38 -5.22 6.96 -15.51
C GLY A 38 -4.88 5.50 -15.21
N VAL A 39 -5.89 4.68 -14.99
CA VAL A 39 -5.75 3.24 -14.64
C VAL A 39 -4.81 2.49 -15.57
N LYS A 40 -4.94 2.68 -16.90
CA LYS A 40 -4.04 2.04 -17.89
C LYS A 40 -2.58 2.46 -17.74
N THR A 41 -2.30 3.68 -17.29
CA THR A 41 -0.93 4.14 -17.07
C THR A 41 -0.35 3.51 -15.81
N MET A 42 -1.13 3.46 -14.72
CA MET A 42 -0.73 2.75 -13.50
C MET A 42 -0.45 1.29 -13.79
N GLN A 43 -1.36 0.60 -14.48
CA GLN A 43 -1.23 -0.81 -14.83
C GLN A 43 0.09 -1.07 -15.56
N ARG A 44 0.42 -0.28 -16.58
CA ARG A 44 1.68 -0.42 -17.34
C ARG A 44 2.94 -0.24 -16.47
N ILE A 45 2.88 0.60 -15.43
CA ILE A 45 3.98 0.76 -14.49
C ILE A 45 4.07 -0.47 -13.58
N MET A 46 2.94 -0.91 -13.05
CA MET A 46 2.87 -2.05 -12.13
C MET A 46 3.30 -3.38 -12.79
N GLU A 47 2.94 -3.60 -14.06
CA GLU A 47 3.40 -4.77 -14.84
C GLU A 47 4.92 -4.81 -15.04
N LYS A 48 5.60 -3.66 -14.96
CA LYS A 48 7.06 -3.56 -15.09
C LYS A 48 7.80 -3.70 -13.76
N SER A 49 7.09 -3.84 -12.64
CA SER A 49 7.72 -4.05 -11.33
C SER A 49 8.54 -5.34 -11.31
N ILE A 50 9.68 -5.36 -10.61
CA ILE A 50 10.61 -6.51 -10.55
C ILE A 50 10.70 -6.99 -9.10
N PRO A 51 10.63 -8.31 -8.81
CA PRO A 51 10.67 -8.81 -7.43
C PRO A 51 11.95 -8.37 -6.73
N GLY A 52 11.84 -7.99 -5.46
CA GLY A 52 12.98 -7.56 -4.67
C GLY A 52 13.57 -6.20 -5.07
N SER A 53 12.98 -5.48 -6.03
CA SER A 53 13.39 -4.13 -6.44
C SER A 53 12.22 -3.15 -6.31
N GLY A 54 12.50 -1.84 -6.28
CA GLY A 54 11.46 -0.81 -6.34
C GLY A 54 11.03 -0.51 -7.79
N PRO A 55 9.74 -0.23 -8.04
CA PRO A 55 8.64 -0.08 -7.08
C PRO A 55 7.94 -1.42 -6.79
N GLN A 56 7.26 -1.51 -5.64
CA GLN A 56 6.41 -2.64 -5.24
C GLN A 56 5.00 -2.15 -4.91
N PHE A 57 3.97 -2.91 -5.30
CA PHE A 57 2.59 -2.48 -5.18
C PHE A 57 1.78 -3.53 -4.43
N TYR A 58 1.44 -3.27 -3.17
CA TYR A 58 0.66 -4.20 -2.36
C TYR A 58 -0.78 -3.72 -2.23
N PHE A 59 -1.71 -4.67 -2.29
CA PHE A 59 -3.15 -4.47 -2.15
C PHE A 59 -3.62 -5.24 -0.92
N VAL A 60 -4.49 -4.62 -0.14
CA VAL A 60 -5.07 -5.20 1.07
C VAL A 60 -6.50 -5.61 0.79
N PHE A 61 -6.78 -6.88 1.00
CA PHE A 61 -8.10 -7.47 0.87
C PHE A 61 -8.62 -7.93 2.22
N ARG A 62 -9.92 -7.75 2.45
CA ARG A 62 -10.66 -8.50 3.45
C ARG A 62 -11.66 -9.36 2.70
N GLU A 63 -11.53 -10.68 2.86
CA GLU A 63 -12.22 -11.63 1.98
C GLU A 63 -11.85 -11.31 0.53
N ASP A 64 -12.82 -11.04 -0.35
CA ASP A 64 -12.57 -10.64 -1.75
C ASP A 64 -12.66 -9.12 -2.00
N LYS A 65 -12.89 -8.33 -0.95
CA LYS A 65 -13.05 -6.87 -1.08
C LYS A 65 -11.73 -6.15 -0.90
N LEU A 66 -11.38 -5.29 -1.86
CA LEU A 66 -10.27 -4.36 -1.73
C LEU A 66 -10.58 -3.30 -0.66
N ILE A 67 -9.71 -3.20 0.36
CA ILE A 67 -9.86 -2.26 1.49
C ILE A 67 -8.67 -1.33 1.67
N GLY A 68 -7.53 -1.62 1.04
CA GLY A 68 -6.35 -0.78 1.18
C GLY A 68 -5.24 -1.07 0.19
N TYR A 69 -4.19 -0.26 0.28
CA TYR A 69 -3.02 -0.33 -0.60
C TYR A 69 -1.77 0.16 0.13
N ASN A 70 -0.62 -0.40 -0.24
CA ASN A 70 0.71 0.05 0.19
C ASN A 70 1.65 0.03 -1.01
N PHE A 71 1.83 1.19 -1.66
CA PHE A 71 2.66 1.34 -2.85
C PHE A 71 4.01 1.93 -2.45
N LEU A 72 5.07 1.18 -2.71
CA LEU A 72 6.45 1.50 -2.35
C LEU A 72 7.17 1.91 -3.64
N ILE A 73 7.40 3.21 -3.83
CA ILE A 73 7.80 3.76 -5.13
C ILE A 73 9.31 3.95 -5.22
N GLY A 74 9.91 4.63 -4.23
CA GLY A 74 11.36 4.85 -4.13
C GLY A 74 11.97 5.81 -5.16
N ASP A 75 11.31 6.07 -6.29
CA ASP A 75 11.76 7.01 -7.32
C ASP A 75 10.57 7.77 -7.94
N THR A 76 10.27 8.94 -7.40
CA THR A 76 9.14 9.77 -7.82
C THR A 76 9.35 10.44 -9.18
N LYS A 77 10.61 10.60 -9.62
CA LYS A 77 10.91 11.19 -10.94
C LYS A 77 10.61 10.20 -12.06
N ARG A 78 10.94 8.93 -11.85
CA ARG A 78 10.70 7.85 -12.81
C ARG A 78 9.23 7.44 -12.85
N TYR A 79 8.53 7.44 -11.71
CA TYR A 79 7.17 6.92 -11.59
C TYR A 79 6.14 8.03 -11.34
N LYS A 80 6.03 9.01 -12.24
CA LYS A 80 5.19 10.22 -12.10
C LYS A 80 3.70 9.98 -11.78
N ALA A 81 3.15 8.82 -12.12
CA ALA A 81 1.77 8.45 -11.73
C ALA A 81 1.60 8.30 -10.20
N PHE A 82 2.72 8.07 -9.50
CA PHE A 82 2.82 7.92 -8.05
C PHE A 82 3.79 9.00 -7.51
N PRO A 83 3.28 10.17 -7.09
CA PRO A 83 4.11 11.35 -6.85
C PRO A 83 4.90 11.29 -5.52
N TRP A 84 4.68 10.27 -4.70
CA TRP A 84 5.29 10.11 -3.38
C TRP A 84 6.19 8.87 -3.30
N LEU A 85 7.19 8.90 -2.42
CA LEU A 85 8.14 7.80 -2.22
C LEU A 85 7.45 6.51 -1.74
N ALA A 86 6.40 6.65 -0.93
CA ALA A 86 5.43 5.61 -0.63
C ALA A 86 4.02 6.24 -0.55
N ILE A 87 2.99 5.46 -0.88
CA ILE A 87 1.59 5.86 -0.84
C ILE A 87 0.79 4.72 -0.22
N SER A 88 0.12 4.99 0.89
CA SER A 88 -0.69 3.98 1.57
C SER A 88 -1.86 4.60 2.29
N ASN A 89 -2.87 3.79 2.61
CA ASN A 89 -3.93 4.13 3.55
C ASN A 89 -3.81 3.32 4.85
N ALA A 90 -2.57 3.12 5.34
CA ALA A 90 -2.25 2.30 6.51
C ALA A 90 -2.92 2.81 7.80
N ASP A 91 -3.13 4.12 7.88
CA ASP A 91 -3.88 4.80 8.94
C ASP A 91 -5.35 4.35 8.99
N GLU A 92 -5.94 3.99 7.86
CA GLU A 92 -7.33 3.53 7.75
C GLU A 92 -7.51 2.04 8.04
N GLN A 93 -6.44 1.24 8.07
CA GLN A 93 -6.50 -0.21 8.25
C GLN A 93 -6.54 -0.62 9.72
N LYS A 94 -6.90 -1.86 10.04
CA LYS A 94 -6.67 -2.41 11.40
C LYS A 94 -5.19 -2.42 11.78
N MET A 95 -4.88 -2.33 13.07
CA MET A 95 -3.49 -2.27 13.56
C MET A 95 -2.62 -3.43 13.06
N VAL A 96 -3.16 -4.65 13.02
CA VAL A 96 -2.42 -5.83 12.53
C VAL A 96 -1.99 -5.71 11.05
N VAL A 97 -2.79 -5.02 10.23
CA VAL A 97 -2.47 -4.77 8.82
C VAL A 97 -1.53 -3.57 8.70
N CYS A 98 -1.81 -2.51 9.46
CA CYS A 98 -0.99 -1.31 9.54
C CYS A 98 0.48 -1.66 9.88
N GLU A 99 0.70 -2.48 10.91
CA GLU A 99 2.04 -2.92 11.30
C GLU A 99 2.79 -3.65 10.19
N LYS A 100 2.10 -4.53 9.45
CA LYS A 100 2.69 -5.21 8.29
C LYS A 100 3.04 -4.21 7.18
N MET A 101 2.14 -3.27 6.88
CA MET A 101 2.35 -2.25 5.87
C MET A 101 3.55 -1.35 6.19
N MET A 102 3.62 -0.86 7.42
CA MET A 102 4.70 0.00 7.89
C MET A 102 6.02 -0.78 7.96
N GLY A 103 6.00 -2.03 8.41
CA GLY A 103 7.19 -2.90 8.38
C GLY A 103 7.76 -3.10 6.97
N MET A 104 6.89 -3.29 5.98
CA MET A 104 7.31 -3.35 4.57
C MET A 104 7.90 -2.02 4.07
N GLN A 105 7.33 -0.87 4.45
CA GLN A 105 7.87 0.45 4.10
C GLN A 105 9.28 0.65 4.71
N VAL A 106 9.45 0.35 6.00
CA VAL A 106 10.74 0.44 6.70
C VAL A 106 11.79 -0.43 6.02
N ALA A 107 11.48 -1.70 5.76
CA ALA A 107 12.40 -2.62 5.10
C ALA A 107 12.77 -2.15 3.68
N PHE A 108 11.79 -1.62 2.93
CA PHE A 108 12.00 -1.10 1.59
C PHE A 108 12.95 0.10 1.59
N PHE A 109 12.69 1.11 2.43
CA PHE A 109 13.52 2.32 2.45
C PHE A 109 14.93 2.06 3.00
N LYS A 110 15.09 1.16 3.99
CA LYS A 110 16.42 0.70 4.43
C LYS A 110 17.21 0.08 3.29
N LYS A 111 16.57 -0.77 2.48
CA LYS A 111 17.22 -1.41 1.33
C LYS A 111 17.66 -0.40 0.26
N LEU A 112 16.96 0.72 0.13
CA LEU A 112 17.32 1.82 -0.78
C LEU A 112 18.37 2.78 -0.18
N GLY A 113 18.84 2.56 1.06
CA GLY A 113 19.74 3.47 1.75
C GLY A 113 19.06 4.78 2.21
N MET A 114 17.73 4.83 2.23
CA MET A 114 16.94 6.00 2.63
C MET A 114 16.62 5.96 4.13
N GLN A 115 17.66 6.01 4.97
CA GLN A 115 17.55 5.81 6.42
C GLN A 115 16.59 6.81 7.08
N ASP A 116 16.65 8.09 6.75
CA ASP A 116 15.78 9.12 7.34
C ASP A 116 14.29 8.85 7.09
N ILE A 117 13.95 8.33 5.90
CA ILE A 117 12.59 7.98 5.53
C ILE A 117 12.15 6.71 6.27
N ALA A 118 13.03 5.72 6.38
CA ALA A 118 12.75 4.53 7.16
C ALA A 118 12.49 4.87 8.64
N ASP A 119 13.28 5.75 9.24
CA ASP A 119 13.10 6.18 10.62
C ASP A 119 11.83 7.04 10.80
N HIS A 120 11.45 7.81 9.79
CA HIS A 120 10.15 8.47 9.77
C HIS A 120 9.00 7.47 9.79
N CYS A 121 9.04 6.40 8.99
CA CYS A 121 8.04 5.34 9.02
C CYS A 121 7.96 4.66 10.40
N VAL A 122 9.09 4.47 11.09
CA VAL A 122 9.11 3.92 12.47
C VAL A 122 8.38 4.86 13.43
N ARG A 123 8.70 6.16 13.42
CA ARG A 123 8.03 7.15 14.27
C ARG A 123 6.52 7.21 14.00
N LEU A 124 6.13 7.21 12.72
CA LEU A 124 4.72 7.22 12.33
C LEU A 124 3.97 5.96 12.82
N MET A 125 4.63 4.80 12.80
CA MET A 125 4.06 3.57 13.37
C MET A 125 3.87 3.68 14.89
N GLU A 126 4.78 4.34 15.61
CA GLU A 126 4.61 4.61 17.05
C GLU A 126 3.43 5.53 17.34
N ASP A 127 3.23 6.55 16.51
CA ASP A 127 2.07 7.44 16.60
C ASP A 127 0.77 6.67 16.36
N TYR A 128 0.72 5.81 15.34
CA TYR A 128 -0.43 4.94 15.07
C TYR A 128 -0.74 3.98 16.21
N ARG A 129 0.27 3.43 16.90
CA ARG A 129 0.08 2.60 18.10
C ARG A 129 -0.52 3.37 19.29
N LYS A 130 -0.34 4.69 19.30
CA LYS A 130 -0.94 5.62 20.29
C LYS A 130 -2.26 6.20 19.78
N GLU A 131 -2.81 5.68 18.69
CA GLU A 131 -4.02 6.14 18.02
C GLU A 131 -3.95 7.59 17.47
N ILE A 132 -2.73 8.12 17.29
CA ILE A 132 -2.51 9.46 16.74
C ILE A 132 -2.51 9.39 15.21
N GLY A 133 -3.31 10.22 14.55
CA GLY A 133 -3.38 10.25 13.08
C GLY A 133 -3.93 8.97 12.46
N LYS A 134 -4.61 8.14 13.25
CA LYS A 134 -5.14 6.84 12.87
C LYS A 134 -6.66 6.81 12.99
N ARG A 135 -7.33 6.12 12.07
CA ARG A 135 -8.74 5.75 12.23
C ARG A 135 -8.90 4.79 13.42
N LYS A 136 -9.96 5.00 14.23
CA LYS A 136 -10.29 4.10 15.35
C LYS A 136 -10.44 2.66 14.87
N GLU A 137 -9.98 1.70 15.66
CA GLU A 137 -9.95 0.28 15.27
C GLU A 137 -11.35 -0.28 14.95
N SER A 138 -12.40 0.21 15.62
CA SER A 138 -13.79 -0.16 15.33
C SER A 138 -14.28 0.30 13.96
N ASP A 139 -13.69 1.39 13.46
CA ASP A 139 -14.12 2.08 12.25
C ASP A 139 -13.17 1.78 11.08
N SER A 140 -12.04 1.11 11.35
CA SER A 140 -11.03 0.73 10.37
C SER A 140 -11.60 -0.13 9.26
N ARG A 141 -11.10 0.13 8.04
CA ARG A 141 -11.51 -0.60 6.84
C ARG A 141 -11.16 -2.06 6.90
#